data_AF-A0A0C3S8F3-F1
#
_entry.id   AF-A0A0C3S8F3-F1
#
_cell.length_a   1.000
_cell.length_b   1.000
_cell.length_c   1.000
_cell.angle_alpha   90.00
_cell.angle_beta   90.00
_cell.angle_gamma   90.00
#
_symmetry.space_group_name_H-M   'P 1'
#
loop_
_entity.id
_entity.type
_entity.pdbx_description
1 polymer ?
#
loop_
_entity_poly.entity_id
_entity_poly.type
_entity_poly.pdbx_seq_one_letter_code
_entity_poly.pdbx_strand_id
1 'polypeptide(L)'
;ELLRDVPTRWDSTYLMLERARSMRPIIDHFVVMPENSYFAKYRLTQREWTVLADLEDVLHAPHTFLHLMARETTPTLCSSIKCIECWMQSWEQ
;
A
#
# COMPACT_ATOMS: atom_id res chain seq x y z
N GLU A 1 1.18 17.54 -7.02
CA GLU A 1 0.36 17.13 -5.84
C GLU A 1 -0.49 15.93 -6.22
N LEU A 2 -0.68 14.97 -5.32
CA LEU A 2 -1.70 13.93 -5.49
C LEU A 2 -3.04 14.55 -5.09
N LEU A 3 -3.85 14.91 -6.08
CA LEU A 3 -5.24 15.35 -5.90
C LEU A 3 -6.03 14.24 -5.18
N ARG A 4 -6.83 14.62 -4.19
CA ARG A 4 -7.52 13.69 -3.29
C ARG A 4 -8.96 13.49 -3.72
N ASP A 5 -9.37 12.25 -3.96
CA ASP A 5 -10.79 11.89 -4.15
C ASP A 5 -11.49 11.49 -2.83
N VAL A 6 -10.74 11.19 -1.75
CA VAL A 6 -11.31 10.77 -0.45
C VAL A 6 -10.63 11.50 0.73
N PRO A 7 -11.40 12.06 1.68
CA PRO A 7 -10.85 12.82 2.82
C PRO A 7 -10.09 11.96 3.84
N THR A 8 -10.44 10.67 3.96
CA THR A 8 -9.79 9.71 4.86
C THR A 8 -8.93 8.75 4.03
N ARG A 9 -7.60 8.79 4.20
CA ARG A 9 -6.65 8.03 3.38
C ARG A 9 -6.54 6.57 3.84
N TRP A 10 -7.55 5.76 3.53
CA TRP A 10 -7.63 4.34 3.92
C TRP A 10 -6.57 3.47 3.21
N ASP A 11 -6.05 3.95 2.09
CA ASP A 11 -4.99 3.31 1.29
C ASP A 11 -3.59 3.88 1.59
N SER A 12 -3.45 4.74 2.60
CA SER A 12 -2.18 5.41 2.91
C SER A 12 -1.05 4.43 3.17
N THR A 13 -1.33 3.33 3.87
CA THR A 13 -0.36 2.28 4.17
C THR A 13 0.08 1.55 2.90
N TYR A 14 -0.86 1.19 2.02
CA TYR A 14 -0.53 0.55 0.74
C TYR A 14 0.38 1.45 -0.10
N LEU A 15 -0.01 2.71 -0.30
CA LEU A 15 0.78 3.68 -1.06
C LEU A 15 2.15 3.97 -0.43
N MET A 16 2.26 3.89 0.91
CA MET A 16 3.54 4.02 1.60
C MET A 16 4.44 2.82 1.33
N LEU A 17 3.91 1.60 1.36
CA LEU A 17 4.66 0.36 1.09
C LEU A 17 5.13 0.30 -0.36
N GLU A 18 4.24 0.54 -1.31
CA GLU A 18 4.56 0.60 -2.74
C GLU A 18 5.71 1.60 -3.00
N ARG A 19 5.58 2.81 -2.43
CA ARG A 19 6.62 3.84 -2.54
C ARG A 19 7.93 3.40 -1.89
N ALA A 20 7.88 2.85 -0.68
CA ALA A 20 9.07 2.37 0.02
C ALA A 20 9.79 1.27 -0.78
N ARG A 21 9.05 0.33 -1.38
CA ARG A 21 9.60 -0.70 -2.26
C ARG A 21 10.25 -0.09 -3.50
N SER A 22 9.58 0.85 -4.16
CA SER A 22 10.15 1.54 -5.35
C SER A 22 11.43 2.32 -5.03
N MET A 23 11.52 2.90 -3.83
CA MET A 23 12.66 3.71 -3.38
C MET A 23 13.71 2.90 -2.63
N ARG A 24 13.56 1.57 -2.52
CA ARG A 24 14.46 0.70 -1.74
C ARG A 24 15.95 0.92 -2.05
N PRO A 25 16.42 1.03 -3.31
CA PRO A 25 17.84 1.26 -3.59
C PRO A 25 18.36 2.58 -3.00
N ILE A 26 17.51 3.61 -3.00
CA ILE A 26 17.84 4.93 -2.48
C ILE A 26 17.85 4.89 -0.94
N ILE A 27 16.88 4.21 -0.33
CA ILE A 27 16.81 4.04 1.13
C ILE A 27 18.03 3.27 1.62
N ASP A 28 18.38 2.16 0.96
CA ASP A 28 19.54 1.34 1.32
C ASP A 28 20.85 2.15 1.19
N HIS A 29 20.98 3.01 0.18
CA HIS A 29 22.13 3.90 0.06
C HIS A 29 22.14 5.01 1.14
N PHE A 30 21.01 5.68 1.32
CA PHE A 30 20.84 6.80 2.25
C PHE A 30 21.20 6.41 3.69
N VAL A 31 20.78 5.22 4.13
CA VAL A 31 21.00 4.73 5.50
C VAL A 31 22.46 4.35 5.78
N VAL A 32 23.26 4.10 4.74
CA VAL A 32 24.68 3.74 4.86
C VAL A 32 25.60 4.98 4.81
N MET A 33 25.07 6.15 4.41
CA MET A 33 25.85 7.39 4.38
C MET A 33 26.31 7.82 5.78
N PRO A 34 27.58 8.25 5.95
CA PRO A 34 28.13 8.67 7.24
C PRO A 34 27.32 9.79 7.93
N GLU A 35 26.80 10.73 7.14
CA GLU A 35 25.97 11.86 7.58
C GLU A 35 24.64 11.40 8.18
N ASN A 36 24.17 10.22 7.78
CA ASN A 36 22.88 9.63 8.14
C ASN A 36 23.01 8.41 9.05
N SER A 37 24.18 8.23 9.68
CA SER A 37 24.48 7.11 10.59
C SER A 37 23.42 6.89 11.68
N TYR A 38 22.70 7.94 12.09
CA TYR A 38 21.55 7.83 13.01
C TYR A 38 20.46 6.85 12.51
N PHE A 39 20.24 6.77 11.20
CA PHE A 39 19.22 5.93 10.59
C PHE A 39 19.66 4.48 10.40
N ALA A 40 20.94 4.15 10.59
CA ALA A 40 21.47 2.80 10.42
C ALA A 40 20.70 1.74 11.22
N LYS A 41 20.20 2.11 12.41
CA LYS A 41 19.38 1.25 13.27
C LYS A 41 18.00 0.90 12.71
N TYR A 42 17.51 1.65 11.72
CA TYR A 42 16.22 1.41 11.05
C TYR A 42 16.39 0.69 9.71
N ARG A 43 17.61 0.26 9.37
CA ARG A 43 17.85 -0.49 8.14
C ARG A 43 17.08 -1.79 8.18
N LEU A 44 16.22 -1.97 7.19
CA LEU A 44 15.46 -3.19 7.01
C LEU A 44 16.37 -4.30 6.46
N THR A 45 16.24 -5.47 7.05
CA THR A 45 16.82 -6.71 6.56
C THR A 45 16.09 -7.19 5.30
N GLN A 46 16.73 -8.09 4.55
CA GLN A 46 16.08 -8.72 3.40
C GLN A 46 14.75 -9.41 3.77
N ARG A 47 14.69 -10.01 4.97
CA ARG A 47 13.49 -10.68 5.46
C ARG A 47 12.37 -9.67 5.71
N GLU A 48 12.66 -8.55 6.35
CA GLU A 48 11.67 -7.49 6.59
C GLU A 48 11.17 -6.89 5.27
N TRP A 49 12.06 -6.70 4.28
CA TRP A 49 11.63 -6.30 2.93
C TRP A 49 10.71 -7.32 2.27
N THR A 50 10.90 -8.61 2.53
CA THR A 50 10.03 -9.67 2.01
C THR A 50 8.66 -9.60 2.68
N VAL A 51 8.62 -9.47 4.01
CA VAL A 51 7.37 -9.28 4.75
C VAL A 51 6.60 -8.03 4.29
N LEU A 52 7.30 -6.93 3.98
CA LEU A 52 6.65 -5.73 3.44
C LEU A 52 6.04 -5.96 2.06
N ALA A 53 6.67 -6.78 1.20
CA ALA A 53 6.08 -7.17 -0.08
C ALA A 53 4.85 -8.04 0.12
N ASP A 54 4.89 -9.02 1.03
CA ASP A 54 3.72 -9.85 1.37
C ASP A 54 2.55 -8.99 1.88
N LEU A 55 2.84 -7.96 2.68
CA LEU A 55 1.85 -7.01 3.15
C LEU A 55 1.31 -6.10 2.04
N GLU A 56 2.17 -5.65 1.11
CA GLU A 56 1.76 -4.90 -0.08
C GLU A 56 0.78 -5.73 -0.92
N ASP A 57 1.05 -7.01 -1.12
CA ASP A 57 0.20 -7.93 -1.88
C ASP A 57 -1.18 -8.11 -1.21
N VAL A 58 -1.23 -8.30 0.10
CA VAL A 58 -2.50 -8.39 0.86
C VAL A 58 -3.29 -7.08 0.76
N LEU A 59 -2.62 -5.93 0.79
CA LEU A 59 -3.25 -4.61 0.74
C LEU A 59 -3.62 -4.16 -0.68
N HIS A 60 -3.07 -4.78 -1.72
CA HIS A 60 -3.37 -4.47 -3.11
C HIS A 60 -4.84 -4.73 -3.47
N ALA A 61 -5.40 -5.84 -2.97
CA ALA A 61 -6.79 -6.20 -3.21
C ALA A 61 -7.81 -5.17 -2.68
N PRO A 62 -7.78 -4.77 -1.39
CA PRO A 62 -8.67 -3.72 -0.89
C PRO A 62 -8.38 -2.35 -1.51
N HIS A 63 -7.12 -2.01 -1.83
CA HIS A 63 -6.80 -0.77 -2.53
C HIS A 63 -7.50 -0.68 -3.90
N THR A 64 -7.40 -1.74 -4.72
CA THR A 64 -8.02 -1.81 -6.05
C THR A 64 -9.53 -1.69 -5.96
N PHE A 65 -10.15 -2.43 -5.02
CA PHE A 65 -11.59 -2.37 -4.77
C PHE A 65 -12.05 -0.97 -4.36
N LEU A 66 -11.37 -0.36 -3.38
CA LEU A 66 -11.75 0.96 -2.87
C LEU A 66 -11.59 2.04 -3.94
N HIS A 67 -10.53 1.95 -4.75
CA HIS A 67 -10.32 2.86 -5.86
C HIS A 67 -11.43 2.76 -6.91
N LEU A 68 -11.86 1.54 -7.26
CA LEU A 68 -12.99 1.32 -8.18
C LEU A 68 -14.29 1.93 -7.63
N MET A 69 -14.60 1.66 -6.37
CA MET A 69 -15.84 2.10 -5.72
C MET A 69 -15.89 3.62 -5.49
N ALA A 70 -14.74 4.24 -5.18
CA ALA A 70 -14.62 5.68 -4.98
C ALA A 70 -14.60 6.49 -6.29
N ARG A 71 -14.28 5.84 -7.42
CA ARG A 71 -14.26 6.46 -8.75
C ARG A 71 -15.67 6.71 -9.32
N GLU A 72 -16.66 5.95 -8.88
CA GLU A 72 -18.03 6.11 -9.39
C GLU A 72 -18.73 7.31 -8.73
N THR A 73 -19.23 8.22 -9.58
CA THR A 73 -20.05 9.38 -9.18
C THR A 73 -21.52 9.01 -8.93
N THR A 74 -21.91 7.78 -9.28
CA THR A 74 -23.23 7.19 -9.07
C THR A 74 -23.25 6.32 -7.82
N PRO A 75 -24.37 6.25 -7.06
CA PRO A 75 -24.44 5.50 -5.82
C PRO A 75 -24.24 3.99 -6.07
N THR A 76 -23.04 3.51 -5.79
CA THR A 76 -22.60 2.10 -5.89
C THR A 76 -23.09 1.23 -4.74
N LEU A 77 -24.06 1.68 -3.94
CA LEU A 77 -24.53 0.95 -2.75
C LEU A 77 -25.06 -0.44 -3.10
N CYS A 78 -25.72 -0.61 -4.25
CA CYS A 78 -26.21 -1.92 -4.69
C CYS A 78 -25.08 -2.84 -5.16
N SER A 79 -23.95 -2.27 -5.59
CA SER A 79 -22.77 -2.97 -6.11
C SER A 79 -21.77 -3.30 -4.99
N SER A 80 -21.75 -2.51 -3.92
CA SER A 80 -20.75 -2.61 -2.84
C SER A 80 -20.75 -3.99 -2.18
N ILE A 81 -21.92 -4.56 -1.89
CA ILE A 81 -22.06 -5.89 -1.30
C ILE A 81 -21.43 -6.96 -2.21
N LYS A 82 -21.80 -6.95 -3.50
CA LYS A 82 -21.28 -7.92 -4.48
C LYS A 82 -19.78 -7.80 -4.63
N CYS A 83 -19.27 -6.58 -4.68
CA CYS A 83 -17.84 -6.36 -4.84
C CYS A 83 -17.07 -6.77 -3.55
N ILE A 84 -17.64 -6.60 -2.35
CA ILE A 84 -17.05 -7.09 -1.09
C ILE A 84 -17.03 -8.63 -1.08
N GLU A 85 -18.13 -9.28 -1.49
CA GLU A 85 -18.22 -10.74 -1.59
C GLU A 85 -17.18 -11.30 -2.57
N CYS A 86 -17.03 -10.69 -3.75
CA CYS A 86 -16.00 -11.07 -4.71
C CYS A 86 -14.59 -10.91 -4.14
N TRP A 87 -14.33 -9.84 -3.38
CA TRP A 87 -13.04 -9.64 -2.72
C TRP A 87 -12.77 -10.73 -1.67
N MET A 88 -13.73 -11.04 -0.80
CA MET A 88 -13.59 -12.11 0.20
C MET A 88 -13.27 -13.46 -0.46
N GLN A 89 -13.98 -13.80 -1.55
CA GLN A 89 -13.70 -15.01 -2.33
C GLN A 89 -12.28 -15.02 -2.92
N SER A 90 -11.80 -13.87 -3.42
CA SER A 90 -10.44 -13.76 -3.96
C SER A 90 -9.35 -13.93 -2.90
N TRP A 91 -9.68 -13.71 -1.63
CA TRP A 91 -8.73 -13.81 -0.51
C TRP A 91 -8.71 -15.21 0.13
N GLU A 92 -9.76 -15.98 -0.06
CA GLU A 92 -9.88 -17.37 0.42
C GLU A 92 -9.24 -18.41 -0.53
N GLN A 93 -8.89 -18.02 -1.75
CA GLN A 93 -8.20 -18.86 -2.75
C GLN A 93 -6.68 -18.75 -2.66
#